data_AF-A0A1L9SIH4-F1
#
_entry.id   AF-A0A1L9SIH4-F1
#
_cell.length_a   1.000
_cell.length_b   1.000
_cell.length_c   1.000
_cell.angle_alpha   90.00
_cell.angle_beta   90.00
_cell.angle_gamma   90.00
#
_symmetry.space_group_name_H-M   'P 1'
#
loop_
_entity.id
_entity.type
_entity.pdbx_description
1 polymer ?
#
loop_
_entity_poly.entity_id
_entity_poly.type
_entity_poly.pdbx_seq_one_letter_code
_entity_poly.pdbx_strand_id
1 'polypeptide(L)'
;MDLDDVRCRGSPKSSFLLLKYHWSIRRISCVGSKEFRYTMQSNKPNITSSRKSRQKRWAPKTRAGCLTCRIRKIKCDEAKPSCQKCLSTGRKCDGYQEAVQVKPADPSPHLALSAWDLLSQNPDEKKNFAFFCSVTTGHLAGSFDLDFWSRQLLQISHQYPTLWHGVIALACIHREFITESAPPTLPRVGESLKLSFALQQFNKSIQSLTQIISQKWLSNFDKQVVLITSILYTCLCILQGRQLQAFMHLRNGLRLFHQWKAGVKFLDSSDDSSSTDNMFLLIFTRLDTQLRPYLASQPAVLPWTEHNQVIPASTTDAPFASIFDAYALLEQLFNSVIQVVLNQNLLSSAISHQKQRYSLLFQKWDARLSRLFSRNPEYRQDKALDLIRSRRLFAHIFLSLDISQGELAHDVLLDDYSELVETASRILENSPATSVPSHHPTFSLETAVVEALYWTGVHCREPNIRRRALRLLHQYPRREGICEGMLAAKMVENAMRLEETACSEPSPASPCTHGQWVCEKHRVSAWEYILITDRQIRIVMRTVEDVALARPGTDFVALWW
;
A
#
# COMPACT_ATOMS: atom_id res chain seq x y z
N MET A 1 -13.43 -1.95 65.91
CA MET A 1 -13.03 -0.99 66.96
C MET A 1 -12.21 0.10 66.29
N ASP A 2 -12.93 1.10 65.80
CA ASP A 2 -12.71 2.54 65.96
C ASP A 2 -11.33 3.16 66.23
N LEU A 3 -11.15 4.31 65.55
CA LEU A 3 -10.40 5.53 65.91
C LEU A 3 -8.85 5.45 65.72
N ASP A 4 -8.10 6.45 65.25
CA ASP A 4 -8.33 7.89 65.22
C ASP A 4 -7.36 8.64 64.27
N ASP A 5 -7.71 9.90 64.05
CA ASP A 5 -7.08 10.98 63.26
C ASP A 5 -5.74 11.49 63.83
N VAL A 6 -4.73 11.79 62.99
CA VAL A 6 -3.56 12.61 63.37
C VAL A 6 -3.17 13.58 62.25
N ARG A 7 -3.45 14.87 62.50
CA ARG A 7 -2.82 16.02 61.82
C ARG A 7 -1.43 16.31 62.42
N CYS A 8 -0.43 16.61 61.58
CA CYS A 8 0.49 17.74 61.82
C CYS A 8 1.37 18.14 60.61
N ARG A 9 1.19 19.42 60.23
CA ARG A 9 2.03 20.47 59.60
C ARG A 9 3.48 20.18 59.17
N GLY A 10 3.85 20.77 58.01
CA GLY A 10 5.20 21.35 57.78
C GLY A 10 5.77 21.17 56.37
N SER A 11 5.61 22.16 55.49
CA SER A 11 6.35 22.28 54.21
C SER A 11 7.85 22.57 54.45
N PRO A 12 8.77 22.24 53.51
CA PRO A 12 9.04 23.20 52.44
C PRO A 12 9.23 22.58 51.04
N LYS A 13 8.99 23.45 50.06
CA LYS A 13 9.10 23.30 48.61
C LYS A 13 10.39 22.58 48.16
N SER A 14 10.25 21.50 47.42
CA SER A 14 11.20 21.16 46.34
C SER A 14 10.41 20.63 45.14
N SER A 15 10.67 21.26 44.00
CA SER A 15 10.05 21.06 42.70
C SER A 15 10.41 19.70 42.12
N PHE A 16 9.44 18.78 42.10
CA PHE A 16 9.44 17.60 41.24
C PHE A 16 8.16 17.59 40.40
N LEU A 17 8.20 18.28 39.26
CA LEU A 17 7.25 18.07 38.16
C LEU A 17 7.76 16.88 37.33
N LEU A 18 7.51 15.67 37.84
CA LEU A 18 7.51 14.47 37.00
C LEU A 18 6.19 14.47 36.22
N LEU A 19 6.26 14.85 34.95
CA LEU A 19 5.17 14.73 33.98
C LEU A 19 4.75 13.25 33.88
N LYS A 20 3.64 12.94 34.56
CA LYS A 20 2.84 11.74 34.33
C LYS A 20 2.20 11.85 32.95
N TYR A 21 2.77 11.17 31.96
CA TYR A 21 2.07 10.79 30.73
C TYR A 21 0.98 9.77 31.09
N HIS A 22 -0.17 10.26 31.56
CA HIS A 22 -1.37 9.47 31.80
C HIS A 22 -2.43 9.87 30.76
N TRP A 23 -2.67 8.99 29.79
CA TRP A 23 -3.85 9.04 28.94
C TRP A 23 -5.10 8.86 29.81
N SER A 24 -5.83 9.94 30.07
CA SER A 24 -7.11 9.88 30.76
C SER A 24 -8.19 9.38 29.80
N ILE A 25 -8.48 8.08 29.84
CA ILE A 25 -9.71 7.54 29.25
C ILE A 25 -10.86 7.85 30.22
N ARG A 26 -11.66 8.88 29.92
CA ARG A 26 -12.99 8.99 30.52
C ARG A 26 -13.91 8.01 29.80
N ARG A 27 -14.49 7.06 30.55
CA ARG A 27 -15.63 6.24 30.11
C ARG A 27 -16.74 7.17 29.64
N ILE A 28 -17.10 7.11 28.36
CA ILE A 28 -18.35 7.64 27.86
C ILE A 28 -19.24 6.45 27.55
N SER A 29 -20.31 6.35 28.32
CA SER A 29 -21.40 5.39 28.19
C SER A 29 -22.07 5.49 26.81
N CYS A 30 -22.38 4.34 26.23
CA CYS A 30 -23.27 4.20 25.07
C CYS A 30 -24.56 5.01 25.29
N VAL A 31 -24.86 5.95 24.41
CA VAL A 31 -26.19 6.54 24.29
C VAL A 31 -26.79 6.08 22.97
N GLY A 32 -27.96 5.48 23.08
CA GLY A 32 -28.67 4.78 22.02
C GLY A 32 -29.06 5.66 20.83
N SER A 33 -29.19 4.96 19.71
CA SER A 33 -29.79 5.38 18.45
C SER A 33 -31.09 6.17 18.65
N LYS A 34 -31.13 7.40 18.13
CA LYS A 34 -32.38 8.03 17.67
C LYS A 34 -32.24 8.38 16.20
N GLU A 35 -33.12 7.78 15.41
CA GLU A 35 -33.29 8.05 13.99
C GLU A 35 -33.63 9.53 13.75
N PHE A 36 -32.92 10.18 12.82
CA PHE A 36 -33.35 11.43 12.21
C PHE A 36 -33.64 11.16 10.73
N ARG A 37 -34.93 11.15 10.35
CA ARG A 37 -35.37 11.20 8.96
C ARG A 37 -35.28 12.64 8.46
N TYR A 38 -34.53 12.86 7.38
CA TYR A 38 -34.67 14.06 6.56
C TYR A 38 -35.31 13.69 5.22
N THR A 39 -36.51 14.22 4.96
CA THR A 39 -37.17 14.23 3.65
C THR A 39 -36.64 15.42 2.83
N MET A 40 -36.04 15.16 1.67
CA MET A 40 -35.69 16.19 0.69
C MET A 40 -36.65 16.06 -0.51
N GLN A 41 -37.52 17.07 -0.66
CA GLN A 41 -38.37 17.26 -1.83
C GLN A 41 -37.54 17.75 -3.01
N SER A 42 -37.76 17.13 -4.18
CA SER A 42 -37.14 17.51 -5.44
C SER A 42 -37.98 18.56 -6.17
N ASN A 43 -37.36 19.65 -6.61
CA ASN A 43 -37.94 20.59 -7.58
C ASN A 43 -36.91 20.86 -8.69
N LYS A 44 -37.24 20.48 -9.93
CA LYS A 44 -36.51 20.83 -11.16
C LYS A 44 -37.24 21.96 -11.87
N PRO A 45 -36.51 22.80 -12.63
CA PRO A 45 -37.03 23.25 -13.92
C PRO A 45 -36.07 22.93 -15.08
N ASN A 46 -36.68 22.49 -16.19
CA ASN A 46 -36.08 22.30 -17.50
C ASN A 46 -36.00 23.63 -18.26
N ILE A 47 -34.89 23.91 -18.95
CA ILE A 47 -34.87 24.80 -20.12
C ILE A 47 -34.04 24.14 -21.22
N THR A 48 -34.70 23.91 -22.35
CA THR A 48 -34.17 23.42 -23.62
C THR A 48 -33.67 24.59 -24.46
N SER A 49 -32.52 24.45 -25.15
CA SER A 49 -32.34 25.08 -26.46
C SER A 49 -31.31 24.34 -27.30
N SER A 50 -31.62 24.22 -28.59
CA SER A 50 -30.92 23.44 -29.60
C SER A 50 -30.02 24.33 -30.46
N ARG A 51 -28.78 23.89 -30.72
CA ARG A 51 -27.96 24.39 -31.84
C ARG A 51 -27.19 23.24 -32.50
N LYS A 52 -27.52 22.96 -33.76
CA LYS A 52 -26.86 21.98 -34.63
C LYS A 52 -25.53 22.54 -35.15
N SER A 53 -24.43 21.78 -35.02
CA SER A 53 -23.14 22.08 -35.67
C SER A 53 -22.90 21.18 -36.89
N ARG A 54 -22.24 21.74 -37.91
CA ARG A 54 -21.97 21.15 -39.24
C ARG A 54 -21.08 19.92 -39.18
N GLN A 55 -21.55 18.78 -39.70
CA GLN A 55 -20.74 17.58 -39.92
C GLN A 55 -19.83 17.73 -41.16
N LYS A 56 -18.52 17.48 -40.98
CA LYS A 56 -17.58 17.27 -42.09
C LYS A 56 -17.75 15.85 -42.64
N ARG A 57 -18.00 15.73 -43.95
CA ARG A 57 -18.00 14.43 -44.66
C ARG A 57 -16.56 13.90 -44.74
N TRP A 58 -16.29 12.81 -44.03
CA TRP A 58 -15.07 12.03 -44.20
C TRP A 58 -15.24 11.11 -45.41
N ALA A 59 -14.48 11.35 -46.49
CA ALA A 59 -14.42 10.43 -47.62
C ALA A 59 -13.52 9.23 -47.27
N PRO A 60 -13.88 8.00 -47.66
CA PRO A 60 -13.13 6.79 -47.34
C PRO A 60 -11.74 6.83 -47.98
N LYS A 61 -10.71 6.53 -47.18
CA LYS A 61 -9.31 6.44 -47.62
C LYS A 61 -9.16 5.17 -48.48
N THR A 62 -8.81 5.31 -49.76
CA THR A 62 -8.53 4.14 -50.60
C THR A 62 -7.22 3.47 -50.14
N ARG A 63 -7.30 2.17 -49.83
CA ARG A 63 -6.13 1.38 -49.39
C ARG A 63 -5.13 1.10 -50.53
N ALA A 64 -5.41 1.45 -51.78
CA ALA A 64 -4.57 1.08 -52.92
C ALA A 64 -3.76 2.25 -53.54
N GLY A 65 -3.76 3.45 -52.95
CA GLY A 65 -2.97 4.57 -53.47
C GLY A 65 -1.45 4.43 -53.31
N CYS A 66 -0.67 5.06 -54.21
CA CYS A 66 0.79 5.08 -54.14
C CYS A 66 1.28 5.71 -52.83
N LEU A 67 2.51 5.35 -52.42
CA LEU A 67 3.09 5.82 -51.16
C LEU A 67 3.15 7.34 -51.08
N THR A 68 3.54 8.01 -52.17
CA THR A 68 3.62 9.48 -52.26
C THR A 68 2.24 10.15 -52.08
N CYS A 69 1.18 9.63 -52.70
CA CYS A 69 -0.18 10.16 -52.53
C CYS A 69 -0.75 9.88 -51.13
N ARG A 70 -0.41 8.73 -50.53
CA ARG A 70 -0.78 8.39 -49.14
C ARG A 70 -0.14 9.33 -48.13
N ILE A 71 1.17 9.59 -48.26
CA ILE A 71 1.89 10.58 -47.41
C ILE A 71 1.23 11.95 -47.52
N ARG A 72 0.87 12.35 -48.74
CA ARG A 72 0.21 13.62 -49.03
C ARG A 72 -1.28 13.67 -48.64
N LYS A 73 -1.86 12.55 -48.17
CA LYS A 73 -3.29 12.41 -47.82
C LYS A 73 -4.23 12.86 -48.97
N ILE A 74 -3.85 12.61 -50.22
CA ILE A 74 -4.66 12.89 -51.41
C ILE A 74 -5.07 11.57 -52.11
N LYS A 75 -6.23 11.56 -52.77
CA LYS A 75 -6.69 10.39 -53.55
C LYS A 75 -5.73 10.11 -54.70
N CYS A 76 -5.20 8.89 -54.79
CA CYS A 76 -4.38 8.43 -55.91
C CYS A 76 -5.26 7.94 -57.06
N ASP A 77 -4.79 8.11 -58.29
CA ASP A 77 -5.40 7.57 -59.53
C ASP A 77 -4.95 6.13 -59.85
N GLU A 78 -4.05 5.56 -59.06
CA GLU A 78 -3.66 4.13 -59.11
C GLU A 78 -2.98 3.66 -60.43
N ALA A 79 -2.60 4.59 -61.32
CA ALA A 79 -1.85 4.29 -62.54
C ALA A 79 -0.41 3.78 -62.24
N LYS A 80 -0.04 2.67 -62.88
CA LYS A 80 1.31 2.06 -62.78
C LYS A 80 2.11 2.31 -64.06
N PRO A 81 3.44 2.53 -63.99
CA PRO A 81 4.30 2.44 -62.79
C PRO A 81 4.29 3.70 -61.91
N SER A 82 3.74 4.82 -62.39
CA SER A 82 3.67 6.09 -61.64
C SER A 82 2.31 6.76 -61.83
N CYS A 83 1.75 7.30 -60.75
CA CYS A 83 0.43 7.95 -60.80
C CYS A 83 0.51 9.34 -61.46
N GLN A 84 -0.54 9.72 -62.19
CA GLN A 84 -0.61 10.99 -62.91
C GLN A 84 -0.50 12.19 -61.96
N LYS A 85 -0.98 12.08 -60.72
CA LYS A 85 -0.83 13.16 -59.71
C LYS A 85 0.61 13.41 -59.28
N CYS A 86 1.46 12.40 -59.33
CA CYS A 86 2.89 12.59 -59.07
C CYS A 86 3.57 13.17 -60.30
N LEU A 87 3.29 12.64 -61.49
CA LEU A 87 3.85 13.11 -62.77
C LEU A 87 3.49 14.57 -63.08
N SER A 88 2.21 14.92 -63.04
CA SER A 88 1.71 16.28 -63.33
C SER A 88 2.23 17.34 -62.35
N THR A 89 2.70 16.94 -61.18
CA THR A 89 3.27 17.86 -60.20
C THR A 89 4.81 17.81 -60.13
N GLY A 90 5.45 17.12 -61.09
CA GLY A 90 6.91 17.01 -61.20
C GLY A 90 7.57 16.22 -60.06
N ARG A 91 6.81 15.39 -59.34
CA ARG A 91 7.33 14.63 -58.18
C ARG A 91 7.61 13.19 -58.56
N LYS A 92 8.70 12.64 -58.00
CA LYS A 92 8.99 11.20 -58.05
C LYS A 92 7.85 10.44 -57.35
N CYS A 93 7.29 9.46 -58.05
CA CYS A 93 6.28 8.55 -57.49
C CYS A 93 6.99 7.36 -56.86
N ASP A 94 6.87 7.19 -55.55
CA ASP A 94 7.53 6.11 -54.78
C ASP A 94 6.86 4.74 -54.97
N GLY A 95 6.03 4.60 -56.02
CA GLY A 95 5.34 3.36 -56.36
C GLY A 95 4.23 2.95 -55.39
N TYR A 96 3.75 1.73 -55.62
CA TYR A 96 2.70 1.08 -54.83
C TYR A 96 3.34 0.04 -53.92
N GLN A 97 2.83 -0.08 -52.70
CA GLN A 97 3.32 -1.08 -51.75
C GLN A 97 3.05 -2.48 -52.33
N GLU A 98 4.11 -3.22 -52.66
CA GLU A 98 3.97 -4.61 -53.09
C GLU A 98 3.38 -5.41 -51.92
N ALA A 99 2.34 -6.19 -52.21
CA ALA A 99 1.81 -7.12 -51.24
C ALA A 99 2.92 -8.13 -50.92
N VAL A 100 3.53 -7.99 -49.74
CA VAL A 100 4.45 -8.99 -49.20
C VAL A 100 3.66 -10.29 -49.15
N GLN A 101 3.94 -11.17 -50.10
CA GLN A 101 3.47 -12.54 -50.03
C GLN A 101 4.22 -13.18 -48.87
N VAL A 102 3.54 -13.25 -47.72
CA VAL A 102 3.92 -14.14 -46.64
C VAL A 102 3.83 -15.54 -47.24
N LYS A 103 4.99 -16.12 -47.54
CA LYS A 103 5.10 -17.55 -47.84
C LYS A 103 4.40 -18.29 -46.69
N PRO A 104 3.51 -19.27 -46.96
CA PRO A 104 2.92 -20.06 -45.90
C PRO A 104 4.07 -20.72 -45.13
N ALA A 105 4.26 -20.28 -43.88
CA ALA A 105 5.09 -21.02 -42.95
C ALA A 105 4.45 -22.39 -42.80
N ASP A 106 5.28 -23.43 -42.75
CA ASP A 106 4.87 -24.78 -42.35
C ASP A 106 3.91 -24.70 -41.15
N PRO A 107 2.86 -25.55 -41.10
CA PRO A 107 1.96 -25.57 -39.97
C PRO A 107 2.78 -25.90 -38.72
N SER A 108 3.07 -24.89 -37.90
CA SER A 108 3.54 -25.11 -36.53
C SER A 108 2.55 -26.06 -35.88
N PRO A 109 2.98 -27.26 -35.44
CA PRO A 109 2.16 -28.02 -34.54
C PRO A 109 2.10 -27.21 -33.25
N HIS A 110 0.89 -26.94 -32.76
CA HIS A 110 0.56 -26.32 -31.47
C HIS A 110 0.45 -24.78 -31.42
N LEU A 111 -0.67 -24.25 -31.94
CA LEU A 111 -1.53 -23.42 -31.06
C LEU A 111 -2.14 -24.37 -30.01
N ALA A 112 -1.33 -24.81 -29.06
CA ALA A 112 -1.87 -25.54 -27.91
C ALA A 112 -2.78 -24.56 -27.18
N LEU A 113 -4.07 -24.88 -27.05
CA LEU A 113 -4.91 -24.22 -26.06
C LEU A 113 -4.13 -24.26 -24.74
N SER A 114 -3.98 -23.11 -24.09
CA SER A 114 -3.49 -23.12 -22.72
C SER A 114 -4.42 -24.00 -21.90
N ALA A 115 -3.91 -24.79 -20.94
CA ALA A 115 -4.77 -25.52 -20.00
C ALA A 115 -5.83 -24.60 -19.35
N TRP A 116 -5.48 -23.30 -19.22
CA TRP A 116 -6.35 -22.22 -18.77
C TRP A 116 -7.54 -21.92 -19.68
N ASP A 117 -7.39 -22.10 -21.00
CA ASP A 117 -8.47 -21.88 -21.96
C ASP A 117 -9.55 -22.96 -21.91
N LEU A 118 -9.24 -24.11 -21.30
CA LEU A 118 -10.18 -25.21 -21.06
C LEU A 118 -10.97 -25.05 -19.75
N LEU A 119 -10.45 -24.30 -18.78
CA LEU A 119 -11.08 -24.14 -17.46
C LEU A 119 -12.34 -23.28 -17.47
N SER A 120 -12.45 -22.35 -18.41
CA SER A 120 -13.64 -21.51 -18.53
C SER A 120 -13.95 -21.16 -19.97
N GLN A 121 -15.23 -21.30 -20.34
CA GLN A 121 -15.76 -20.83 -21.61
C GLN A 121 -16.25 -19.37 -21.52
N ASN A 122 -16.26 -18.78 -20.33
CA ASN A 122 -16.74 -17.41 -20.14
C ASN A 122 -15.67 -16.40 -20.62
N PRO A 123 -15.97 -15.55 -21.61
CA PRO A 123 -15.00 -14.61 -22.16
C PRO A 123 -14.51 -13.58 -21.13
N ASP A 124 -15.34 -13.19 -20.16
CA ASP A 124 -14.95 -12.26 -19.10
C ASP A 124 -13.99 -12.91 -18.10
N GLU A 125 -14.16 -14.19 -17.79
CA GLU A 125 -13.22 -14.94 -16.94
C GLU A 125 -11.84 -15.03 -17.62
N LYS A 126 -11.79 -15.40 -18.90
CA LYS A 126 -10.54 -15.45 -19.68
C LYS A 126 -9.83 -14.09 -19.73
N LYS A 127 -10.58 -13.03 -20.00
CA LYS A 127 -10.05 -11.67 -20.10
C LYS A 127 -9.46 -11.18 -18.79
N ASN A 128 -10.11 -11.45 -17.66
CA ASN A 128 -9.62 -11.06 -16.34
C ASN A 128 -8.45 -11.96 -15.89
N PHE A 129 -8.48 -13.25 -16.21
CA PHE A 129 -7.34 -14.14 -15.97
C PHE A 129 -6.09 -13.71 -16.74
N ALA A 130 -6.22 -13.39 -18.04
CA ALA A 130 -5.11 -12.87 -18.84
C ALA A 130 -4.56 -11.54 -18.26
N PHE A 131 -5.44 -10.67 -17.78
CA PHE A 131 -5.04 -9.45 -17.08
C PHE A 131 -4.31 -9.76 -15.75
N PHE A 132 -4.75 -10.77 -15.01
CA PHE A 132 -4.06 -11.20 -13.81
C PHE A 132 -2.63 -11.61 -14.11
N CYS A 133 -2.43 -12.50 -15.08
CA CYS A 133 -1.13 -13.02 -15.46
C CYS A 133 -0.17 -11.95 -16.00
N SER A 134 -0.69 -10.96 -16.72
CA SER A 134 0.14 -9.95 -17.40
C SER A 134 0.41 -8.70 -16.55
N VAL A 135 -0.49 -8.35 -15.62
CA VAL A 135 -0.40 -7.09 -14.87
C VAL A 135 -0.46 -7.33 -13.37
N THR A 136 -1.50 -8.02 -12.87
CA THR A 136 -1.73 -8.14 -11.42
C THR A 136 -0.61 -8.92 -10.73
N THR A 137 -0.09 -9.99 -11.32
CA THR A 137 1.01 -10.78 -10.74
C THR A 137 2.27 -9.94 -10.53
N GLY A 138 2.69 -9.17 -11.53
CA GLY A 138 3.87 -8.30 -11.41
C GLY A 138 3.70 -7.20 -10.36
N HIS A 139 2.50 -6.60 -10.29
CA HIS A 139 2.16 -5.59 -9.28
C HIS A 139 2.13 -6.16 -7.86
N LEU A 140 1.54 -7.34 -7.65
CA LEU A 140 1.51 -8.02 -6.35
C LEU A 140 2.89 -8.49 -5.88
N ALA A 141 3.72 -8.93 -6.83
CA ALA A 141 5.02 -9.54 -6.56
C ALA A 141 6.11 -8.57 -6.11
N GLY A 142 6.05 -7.32 -6.57
CA GLY A 142 7.16 -6.38 -6.39
C GLY A 142 8.47 -6.97 -6.90
N SER A 143 9.54 -6.81 -6.11
CA SER A 143 10.90 -7.22 -6.49
C SER A 143 11.25 -8.64 -6.09
N PHE A 144 10.53 -9.23 -5.15
CA PHE A 144 10.97 -10.45 -4.44
C PHE A 144 10.05 -11.65 -4.64
N ASP A 145 8.79 -11.45 -5.03
CA ASP A 145 7.79 -12.50 -4.89
C ASP A 145 7.21 -13.00 -6.23
N LEU A 146 7.89 -12.72 -7.34
CA LEU A 146 7.36 -12.95 -8.69
C LEU A 146 7.04 -14.43 -8.96
N ASP A 147 7.89 -15.32 -8.48
CA ASP A 147 7.72 -16.75 -8.70
C ASP A 147 6.42 -17.31 -8.10
N PHE A 148 6.12 -16.89 -6.87
CA PHE A 148 4.91 -17.30 -6.18
C PHE A 148 3.67 -16.84 -6.95
N TRP A 149 3.58 -15.55 -7.29
CA TRP A 149 2.40 -14.99 -7.94
C TRP A 149 2.22 -15.42 -9.39
N SER A 150 3.31 -15.47 -10.17
CA SER A 150 3.26 -15.73 -11.61
C SER A 150 3.26 -17.21 -11.98
N ARG A 151 3.66 -18.11 -11.06
CA ARG A 151 3.78 -19.54 -11.33
C ARG A 151 3.05 -20.39 -10.31
N GLN A 152 3.43 -20.33 -9.03
CA GLN A 152 2.87 -21.23 -8.00
C GLN A 152 1.36 -21.01 -7.79
N LEU A 153 0.95 -19.77 -7.55
CA LEU A 153 -0.46 -19.41 -7.37
C LEU A 153 -1.29 -19.84 -8.57
N LEU A 154 -0.78 -19.59 -9.78
CA LEU A 154 -1.45 -20.00 -11.01
C LEU A 154 -1.57 -21.54 -11.03
N GLN A 155 -0.51 -22.30 -10.81
CA GLN A 155 -0.59 -23.76 -10.79
C GLN A 155 -1.61 -24.30 -9.77
N ILE A 156 -1.67 -23.73 -8.57
CA ILE A 156 -2.64 -24.16 -7.54
C ILE A 156 -4.08 -23.75 -7.94
N SER A 157 -4.24 -22.59 -8.59
CA SER A 157 -5.55 -22.11 -9.04
C SER A 157 -6.20 -23.00 -10.10
N HIS A 158 -5.43 -23.85 -10.81
CA HIS A 158 -5.99 -24.88 -11.69
C HIS A 158 -6.77 -25.94 -10.91
N GLN A 159 -6.29 -26.29 -9.72
CA GLN A 159 -6.80 -27.42 -8.95
C GLN A 159 -7.90 -26.99 -7.98
N TYR A 160 -7.90 -25.72 -7.56
CA TYR A 160 -8.76 -25.21 -6.51
C TYR A 160 -9.70 -24.10 -7.02
N PRO A 161 -11.01 -24.38 -7.19
CA PRO A 161 -12.01 -23.42 -7.66
C PRO A 161 -12.07 -22.13 -6.82
N THR A 162 -11.80 -22.24 -5.52
CA THR A 162 -11.73 -21.06 -4.63
C THR A 162 -10.68 -20.06 -5.12
N LEU A 163 -9.48 -20.51 -5.48
CA LEU A 163 -8.41 -19.63 -5.93
C LEU A 163 -8.65 -19.14 -7.35
N TRP A 164 -9.16 -19.99 -8.26
CA TRP A 164 -9.57 -19.57 -9.60
C TRP A 164 -10.50 -18.37 -9.56
N HIS A 165 -11.62 -18.48 -8.83
CA HIS A 165 -12.60 -17.42 -8.71
C HIS A 165 -12.04 -16.20 -7.95
N GLY A 166 -11.21 -16.40 -6.92
CA GLY A 166 -10.58 -15.32 -6.17
C GLY A 166 -9.59 -14.50 -7.02
N VAL A 167 -8.78 -15.17 -7.84
CA VAL A 167 -7.84 -14.57 -8.78
C VAL A 167 -8.57 -13.75 -9.84
N ILE A 168 -9.64 -14.28 -10.43
CA ILE A 168 -10.46 -13.56 -11.42
C ILE A 168 -11.12 -12.33 -10.79
N ALA A 169 -11.70 -12.48 -9.60
CA ALA A 169 -12.30 -11.37 -8.87
C ALA A 169 -11.26 -10.26 -8.63
N LEU A 170 -10.07 -10.63 -8.13
CA LEU A 170 -9.00 -9.67 -7.82
C LEU A 170 -8.52 -8.96 -9.09
N ALA A 171 -8.35 -9.69 -10.18
CA ALA A 171 -7.96 -9.13 -11.46
C ALA A 171 -8.99 -8.12 -12.00
N CYS A 172 -10.28 -8.42 -11.84
CA CYS A 172 -11.35 -7.54 -12.28
C CYS A 172 -11.34 -6.21 -11.52
N ILE A 173 -11.22 -6.27 -10.19
CA ILE A 173 -11.17 -5.08 -9.33
C ILE A 173 -9.87 -4.30 -9.53
N HIS A 174 -8.73 -4.98 -9.63
CA HIS A 174 -7.44 -4.33 -9.89
C HIS A 174 -7.44 -3.63 -11.26
N ARG A 175 -8.04 -4.24 -12.28
CA ARG A 175 -8.19 -3.61 -13.59
C ARG A 175 -9.03 -2.34 -13.50
N GLU A 176 -10.15 -2.39 -12.80
CA GLU A 176 -10.98 -1.21 -12.55
C GLU A 176 -10.17 -0.13 -11.81
N PHE A 177 -9.43 -0.52 -10.76
CA PHE A 177 -8.57 0.35 -9.98
C PHE A 177 -7.56 1.14 -10.84
N ILE A 178 -6.91 0.49 -11.82
CA ILE A 178 -5.89 1.16 -12.64
C ILE A 178 -6.45 1.88 -13.89
N THR A 179 -7.58 1.42 -14.43
CA THR A 179 -8.12 1.92 -15.72
C THR A 179 -9.15 3.03 -15.55
N GLU A 180 -9.77 3.15 -14.39
CA GLU A 180 -10.81 4.15 -14.16
C GLU A 180 -10.20 5.56 -14.07
N SER A 181 -10.74 6.48 -14.87
CA SER A 181 -10.23 7.85 -15.00
C SER A 181 -10.73 8.79 -13.90
N ALA A 182 -11.42 8.27 -12.90
CA ALA A 182 -11.88 9.07 -11.76
C ALA A 182 -10.65 9.63 -11.00
N PRO A 183 -10.69 10.89 -10.55
CA PRO A 183 -9.59 11.46 -9.78
C PRO A 183 -9.24 10.56 -8.58
N PRO A 184 -7.94 10.37 -8.29
CA PRO A 184 -7.44 9.63 -7.12
C PRO A 184 -8.00 10.08 -5.75
N THR A 185 -8.73 11.18 -5.72
CA THR A 185 -9.26 11.84 -4.52
C THR A 185 -10.76 11.63 -4.33
N LEU A 186 -11.47 11.02 -5.27
CA LEU A 186 -12.92 10.77 -5.21
C LEU A 186 -13.23 9.30 -4.90
N PRO A 187 -14.23 9.02 -4.05
CA PRO A 187 -14.60 7.65 -3.68
C PRO A 187 -15.27 6.91 -4.84
N ARG A 188 -14.99 5.62 -4.92
CA ARG A 188 -15.63 4.71 -5.89
C ARG A 188 -17.01 4.26 -5.40
N VAL A 189 -17.97 5.17 -5.51
CA VAL A 189 -19.38 4.91 -5.17
C VAL A 189 -20.16 4.80 -6.48
N GLY A 190 -20.20 3.58 -7.02
CA GLY A 190 -21.01 3.25 -8.19
C GLY A 190 -21.10 1.74 -8.39
N GLU A 191 -22.31 1.23 -8.63
CA GLU A 191 -22.50 -0.14 -9.10
C GLU A 191 -22.07 -0.22 -10.57
N SER A 192 -20.80 -0.56 -10.82
CA SER A 192 -20.34 -0.86 -12.17
C SER A 192 -20.69 -2.32 -12.52
N LEU A 193 -20.96 -2.59 -13.80
CA LEU A 193 -21.13 -3.96 -14.30
C LEU A 193 -19.89 -4.85 -14.05
N LYS A 194 -18.72 -4.24 -13.89
CA LYS A 194 -17.47 -4.95 -13.54
C LYS A 194 -17.46 -5.32 -12.05
N LEU A 195 -17.90 -4.41 -11.19
CA LEU A 195 -18.03 -4.67 -9.76
C LEU A 195 -19.02 -5.81 -9.49
N SER A 196 -20.16 -5.85 -10.19
CA SER A 196 -21.12 -6.95 -10.03
C SER A 196 -20.53 -8.31 -10.45
N PHE A 197 -19.81 -8.36 -11.59
CA PHE A 197 -19.09 -9.56 -12.01
C PHE A 197 -18.02 -9.98 -10.98
N ALA A 198 -17.20 -9.04 -10.50
CA ALA A 198 -16.18 -9.30 -9.51
C ALA A 198 -16.78 -9.85 -8.20
N LEU A 199 -17.91 -9.31 -7.74
CA LEU A 199 -18.62 -9.80 -6.56
C LEU A 199 -19.22 -11.19 -6.77
N GLN A 200 -19.73 -11.50 -7.97
CA GLN A 200 -20.18 -12.86 -8.28
C GLN A 200 -19.03 -13.86 -8.21
N GLN A 201 -17.87 -13.53 -8.78
CA GLN A 201 -16.66 -14.37 -8.70
C GLN A 201 -16.18 -14.50 -7.26
N PHE A 202 -16.17 -13.40 -6.49
CA PHE A 202 -15.82 -13.44 -5.07
C PHE A 202 -16.77 -14.34 -4.27
N ASN A 203 -18.08 -14.28 -4.51
CA ASN A 203 -19.05 -15.18 -3.86
C ASN A 203 -18.84 -16.65 -4.24
N LYS A 204 -18.54 -16.96 -5.51
CA LYS A 204 -18.19 -18.33 -5.92
C LYS A 204 -16.94 -18.83 -5.20
N SER A 205 -15.93 -17.96 -5.06
CA SER A 205 -14.71 -18.24 -4.30
C SER A 205 -15.03 -18.60 -2.85
N ILE A 206 -15.90 -17.82 -2.17
CA ILE A 206 -16.33 -18.08 -0.79
C ILE A 206 -17.09 -19.41 -0.68
N GLN A 207 -17.99 -19.71 -1.62
CA GLN A 207 -18.73 -20.97 -1.64
C GLN A 207 -17.78 -22.17 -1.76
N SER A 208 -16.80 -22.12 -2.67
CA SER A 208 -15.79 -23.17 -2.82
C SER A 208 -14.87 -23.28 -1.60
N LEU A 209 -14.46 -22.17 -1.00
CA LEU A 209 -13.68 -22.18 0.24
C LEU A 209 -14.47 -22.87 1.36
N THR A 210 -15.77 -22.57 1.48
CA THR A 210 -16.65 -23.14 2.50
C THR A 210 -16.71 -24.67 2.38
N GLN A 211 -16.70 -25.20 1.16
CA GLN A 211 -16.66 -26.65 0.92
C GLN A 211 -15.35 -27.27 1.41
N ILE A 212 -14.21 -26.61 1.22
CA ILE A 212 -12.89 -27.07 1.70
C ILE A 212 -12.86 -27.09 3.23
N ILE A 213 -13.23 -25.98 3.89
CA ILE A 213 -13.15 -25.87 5.36
C ILE A 213 -14.20 -26.70 6.09
N SER A 214 -15.26 -27.16 5.40
CA SER A 214 -16.27 -28.06 5.96
C SER A 214 -15.80 -29.53 6.03
N GLN A 215 -14.65 -29.85 5.44
CA GLN A 215 -14.08 -31.19 5.51
C GLN A 215 -13.62 -31.52 6.93
N LYS A 216 -13.70 -32.80 7.33
CA LYS A 216 -13.28 -33.27 8.66
C LYS A 216 -11.78 -33.08 8.92
N TRP A 217 -10.97 -33.14 7.86
CA TRP A 217 -9.52 -33.08 7.92
C TRP A 217 -9.03 -32.20 6.79
N LEU A 218 -8.11 -31.27 7.09
CA LEU A 218 -7.48 -30.41 6.09
C LEU A 218 -6.05 -30.88 5.86
N SER A 219 -5.71 -31.19 4.59
CA SER A 219 -4.33 -31.46 4.21
C SER A 219 -3.47 -30.20 4.35
N ASN A 220 -2.14 -30.35 4.28
CA ASN A 220 -1.25 -29.19 4.30
C ASN A 220 -1.48 -28.28 3.08
N PHE A 221 -1.80 -28.84 1.90
CA PHE A 221 -2.15 -28.06 0.72
C PHE A 221 -3.46 -27.29 0.91
N ASP A 222 -4.48 -27.90 1.51
CA ASP A 222 -5.75 -27.20 1.79
C ASP A 222 -5.53 -26.01 2.73
N LYS A 223 -4.66 -26.16 3.74
CA LYS A 223 -4.26 -25.06 4.62
C LYS A 223 -3.58 -23.94 3.85
N GLN A 224 -2.65 -24.26 2.94
CA GLN A 224 -2.01 -23.26 2.08
C GLN A 224 -3.06 -22.55 1.20
N VAL A 225 -4.00 -23.27 0.60
CA VAL A 225 -5.10 -22.70 -0.18
C VAL A 225 -5.96 -21.73 0.65
N VAL A 226 -6.28 -22.08 1.90
CA VAL A 226 -7.02 -21.20 2.81
C VAL A 226 -6.24 -19.91 3.09
N LEU A 227 -4.93 -20.00 3.33
CA LEU A 227 -4.07 -18.83 3.59
C LEU A 227 -3.94 -17.93 2.35
N ILE A 228 -3.71 -18.51 1.16
CA ILE A 228 -3.70 -17.78 -0.11
C ILE A 228 -5.05 -17.06 -0.31
N THR A 229 -6.15 -17.76 -0.08
CA THR A 229 -7.49 -17.19 -0.23
C THR A 229 -7.70 -16.00 0.72
N SER A 230 -7.24 -16.10 1.97
CA SER A 230 -7.25 -14.99 2.94
C SER A 230 -6.44 -13.77 2.45
N ILE A 231 -5.27 -13.98 1.84
CA ILE A 231 -4.46 -12.90 1.26
C ILE A 231 -5.17 -12.25 0.07
N LEU A 232 -5.73 -13.05 -0.85
CA LEU A 232 -6.49 -12.54 -2.01
C LEU A 232 -7.71 -11.72 -1.56
N TYR A 233 -8.42 -12.19 -0.54
CA TYR A 233 -9.58 -11.49 0.02
C TYR A 233 -9.18 -10.20 0.70
N THR A 234 -8.05 -10.19 1.40
CA THR A 234 -7.47 -8.97 1.97
C THR A 234 -7.19 -7.94 0.86
N CYS A 235 -6.56 -8.36 -0.24
CA CYS A 235 -6.31 -7.48 -1.40
C CYS A 235 -7.59 -6.96 -2.06
N LEU A 236 -8.59 -7.83 -2.24
CA LEU A 236 -9.91 -7.48 -2.78
C LEU A 236 -10.60 -6.41 -1.92
N CYS A 237 -10.66 -6.62 -0.60
CA CYS A 237 -11.28 -5.69 0.34
C CYS A 237 -10.53 -4.35 0.37
N ILE A 238 -9.18 -4.39 0.36
CA ILE A 238 -8.33 -3.20 0.26
C ILE A 238 -8.69 -2.41 -1.01
N LEU A 239 -8.63 -3.02 -2.19
CA LEU A 239 -8.91 -2.33 -3.45
C LEU A 239 -10.34 -1.80 -3.60
N GLN A 240 -11.29 -2.37 -2.86
CA GLN A 240 -12.69 -1.91 -2.79
C GLN A 240 -12.93 -0.84 -1.69
N GLY A 241 -11.88 -0.47 -0.97
CA GLY A 241 -11.96 0.47 0.16
C GLY A 241 -12.69 -0.08 1.37
N ARG A 242 -12.84 -1.41 1.53
CA ARG A 242 -13.50 -2.05 2.68
C ARG A 242 -12.47 -2.46 3.75
N GLN A 243 -11.97 -1.49 4.50
CA GLN A 243 -10.81 -1.71 5.36
C GLN A 243 -11.08 -2.64 6.55
N LEU A 244 -12.25 -2.53 7.20
CA LEU A 244 -12.59 -3.41 8.32
C LEU A 244 -12.60 -4.89 7.91
N GLN A 245 -13.17 -5.19 6.74
CA GLN A 245 -13.20 -6.55 6.19
C GLN A 245 -11.78 -7.03 5.83
N ALA A 246 -10.95 -6.15 5.27
CA ALA A 246 -9.54 -6.47 5.03
C ALA A 246 -8.81 -6.83 6.34
N PHE A 247 -9.03 -6.05 7.41
CA PHE A 247 -8.42 -6.31 8.72
C PHE A 247 -8.90 -7.64 9.31
N MET A 248 -10.19 -7.98 9.13
CA MET A 248 -10.73 -9.28 9.53
C MET A 248 -10.10 -10.44 8.76
N HIS A 249 -9.94 -10.32 7.44
CA HIS A 249 -9.28 -11.38 6.64
C HIS A 249 -7.82 -11.57 7.04
N LEU A 250 -7.08 -10.46 7.22
CA LEU A 250 -5.70 -10.49 7.67
C LEU A 250 -5.56 -11.12 9.06
N ARG A 251 -6.38 -10.69 10.02
CA ARG A 251 -6.38 -11.22 11.40
C ARG A 251 -6.60 -12.72 11.43
N ASN A 252 -7.62 -13.19 10.72
CA ASN A 252 -7.96 -14.60 10.71
C ASN A 252 -6.91 -15.42 9.95
N GLY A 253 -6.34 -14.88 8.87
CA GLY A 253 -5.21 -15.47 8.16
C GLY A 253 -3.99 -15.67 9.05
N LEU A 254 -3.58 -14.61 9.77
CA LEU A 254 -2.49 -14.66 10.76
C LEU A 254 -2.77 -15.68 11.86
N ARG A 255 -3.98 -15.66 12.44
CA ARG A 255 -4.37 -16.62 13.47
C ARG A 255 -4.22 -18.06 12.99
N LEU A 256 -4.70 -18.37 11.78
CA LEU A 256 -4.58 -19.71 11.19
C LEU A 256 -3.12 -20.06 10.88
N PHE A 257 -2.35 -19.12 10.33
CA PHE A 257 -0.93 -19.28 10.03
C PHE A 257 -0.14 -19.74 11.26
N HIS A 258 -0.39 -19.11 12.42
CA HIS A 258 0.24 -19.48 13.69
C HIS A 258 -0.32 -20.78 14.27
N GLN A 259 -1.64 -20.96 14.29
CA GLN A 259 -2.29 -22.18 14.82
C GLN A 259 -1.82 -23.44 14.09
N TRP A 260 -1.59 -23.34 12.78
CA TRP A 260 -1.10 -24.45 11.96
C TRP A 260 0.42 -24.58 11.94
N LYS A 261 1.13 -23.77 12.73
CA LYS A 261 2.61 -23.74 12.80
C LYS A 261 3.25 -23.61 11.41
N ALA A 262 2.61 -22.93 10.48
CA ALA A 262 3.10 -22.77 9.12
C ALA A 262 4.46 -22.06 9.07
N GLY A 263 4.73 -21.17 10.04
CA GLY A 263 6.02 -20.49 10.19
C GLY A 263 7.11 -21.29 10.92
N VAL A 264 6.82 -22.39 11.62
CA VAL A 264 7.84 -23.14 12.39
C VAL A 264 8.79 -23.89 11.47
N LYS A 265 8.35 -24.27 10.26
CA LYS A 265 9.20 -24.87 9.22
C LYS A 265 10.29 -23.93 8.69
N PHE A 266 10.23 -22.63 8.98
CA PHE A 266 11.28 -21.67 8.66
C PHE A 266 12.51 -21.80 9.59
N LEU A 267 12.29 -22.23 10.84
CA LEU A 267 13.32 -22.26 11.89
C LEU A 267 14.17 -23.53 11.86
N ASP A 268 13.57 -24.66 11.48
CA ASP A 268 14.25 -25.94 11.35
C ASP A 268 14.89 -26.02 9.96
N SER A 269 16.04 -25.36 9.82
CA SER A 269 16.93 -25.47 8.67
C SER A 269 17.52 -26.89 8.58
N SER A 270 16.72 -27.82 8.06
CA SER A 270 17.17 -29.10 7.51
C SER A 270 16.19 -29.46 6.40
N ASP A 271 16.62 -29.21 5.15
CA ASP A 271 16.03 -29.63 3.87
C ASP A 271 14.50 -29.75 3.79
N ASP A 272 13.88 -28.88 2.96
CA ASP A 272 12.48 -28.94 2.49
C ASP A 272 11.46 -27.94 3.10
N SER A 273 11.90 -26.79 3.63
CA SER A 273 10.96 -25.68 3.86
C SER A 273 10.49 -25.13 2.50
N SER A 274 9.20 -25.32 2.19
CA SER A 274 8.64 -24.92 0.91
C SER A 274 8.73 -23.40 0.74
N SER A 275 9.25 -22.92 -0.40
CA SER A 275 9.34 -21.49 -0.75
C SER A 275 8.04 -20.69 -0.52
N THR A 276 6.90 -21.39 -0.55
CA THR A 276 5.55 -20.86 -0.30
C THR A 276 5.33 -20.44 1.15
N ASP A 277 5.84 -21.19 2.13
CA ASP A 277 5.67 -20.87 3.56
C ASP A 277 6.45 -19.59 3.95
N ASN A 278 7.63 -19.39 3.35
CA ASN A 278 8.44 -18.18 3.50
C ASN A 278 7.72 -16.95 2.94
N MET A 279 7.00 -17.13 1.82
CA MET A 279 6.22 -16.07 1.20
C MET A 279 5.00 -15.68 2.04
N PHE A 280 4.28 -16.65 2.62
CA PHE A 280 3.19 -16.35 3.56
C PHE A 280 3.69 -15.55 4.75
N LEU A 281 4.80 -15.99 5.36
CA LEU A 281 5.42 -15.28 6.46
C LEU A 281 5.71 -13.82 6.09
N LEU A 282 6.30 -13.60 4.91
CA LEU A 282 6.65 -12.27 4.44
C LEU A 282 5.42 -11.37 4.23
N ILE A 283 4.40 -11.84 3.49
CA ILE A 283 3.18 -11.06 3.26
C ILE A 283 2.49 -10.72 4.57
N PHE A 284 2.29 -11.72 5.43
CA PHE A 284 1.60 -11.53 6.70
C PHE A 284 2.38 -10.58 7.61
N THR A 285 3.71 -10.65 7.65
CA THR A 285 4.56 -9.73 8.42
C THR A 285 4.44 -8.30 7.93
N ARG A 286 4.48 -8.07 6.62
CA ARG A 286 4.30 -6.73 6.01
C ARG A 286 2.93 -6.16 6.34
N LEU A 287 1.87 -6.93 6.13
CA LEU A 287 0.50 -6.50 6.38
C LEU A 287 0.20 -6.27 7.88
N ASP A 288 0.73 -7.12 8.77
CA ASP A 288 0.63 -6.93 10.22
C ASP A 288 1.28 -5.60 10.64
N THR A 289 2.48 -5.31 10.12
CA THR A 289 3.19 -4.06 10.38
C THR A 289 2.33 -2.83 10.05
N GLN A 290 1.70 -2.82 8.88
CA GLN A 290 0.87 -1.71 8.42
C GLN A 290 -0.42 -1.52 9.23
N LEU A 291 -0.91 -2.58 9.87
CA LEU A 291 -2.14 -2.53 10.66
C LEU A 291 -1.92 -1.93 12.06
N ARG A 292 -0.72 -2.08 12.64
CA ARG A 292 -0.43 -1.71 14.03
C ARG A 292 -0.81 -0.27 14.42
N PRO A 293 -0.61 0.77 13.60
CA PRO A 293 -1.05 2.12 13.93
C PRO A 293 -2.56 2.23 14.19
N TYR A 294 -3.38 1.49 13.45
CA TYR A 294 -4.84 1.49 13.63
C TYR A 294 -5.25 0.78 14.93
N LEU A 295 -4.58 -0.32 15.27
CA LEU A 295 -4.82 -1.05 16.53
C LEU A 295 -4.53 -0.20 17.76
N ALA A 296 -3.44 0.57 17.73
CA ALA A 296 -3.05 1.46 18.82
C ALA A 296 -4.12 2.53 19.11
N SER A 297 -4.85 2.96 18.07
CA SER A 297 -5.93 3.94 18.22
C SER A 297 -7.30 3.33 18.61
N GLN A 298 -7.54 2.06 18.28
CA GLN A 298 -8.86 1.40 18.47
C GLN A 298 -8.76 -0.04 19.01
N PRO A 299 -8.12 -0.28 20.17
CA PRO A 299 -7.87 -1.64 20.67
C PRO A 299 -9.16 -2.43 20.99
N ALA A 300 -10.24 -1.74 21.37
CA ALA A 300 -11.52 -2.37 21.70
C ALA A 300 -12.32 -2.83 20.46
N VAL A 301 -12.16 -2.13 19.32
CA VAL A 301 -12.89 -2.41 18.07
C VAL A 301 -12.20 -3.51 17.27
N LEU A 302 -10.87 -3.59 17.37
CA LEU A 302 -10.04 -4.55 16.65
C LEU A 302 -9.27 -5.43 17.66
N PRO A 303 -9.91 -6.43 18.29
CA PRO A 303 -9.24 -7.29 19.26
C PRO A 303 -8.14 -8.11 18.58
N TRP A 304 -6.90 -7.63 18.56
CA TRP A 304 -5.78 -8.30 17.90
C TRP A 304 -5.14 -9.33 18.84
N THR A 305 -4.65 -10.44 18.29
CA THR A 305 -3.94 -11.43 19.10
C THR A 305 -2.51 -10.92 19.36
N GLU A 306 -2.26 -10.36 20.54
CA GLU A 306 -0.94 -9.84 20.92
C GLU A 306 0.17 -10.92 21.00
N HIS A 307 -0.22 -12.21 21.03
CA HIS A 307 0.63 -13.29 21.56
C HIS A 307 1.40 -14.10 20.53
N ASN A 308 1.25 -13.83 19.24
CA ASN A 308 1.93 -14.63 18.22
C ASN A 308 2.99 -13.78 17.52
N GLN A 309 4.12 -13.61 18.21
CA GLN A 309 5.33 -13.06 17.61
C GLN A 309 5.63 -13.83 16.33
N VAL A 310 5.85 -13.11 15.23
CA VAL A 310 6.68 -13.62 14.15
C VAL A 310 8.09 -13.70 14.74
N ILE A 311 8.43 -14.89 15.24
CA ILE A 311 9.66 -15.16 15.98
C ILE A 311 10.86 -14.70 15.13
N PRO A 312 11.77 -13.84 15.65
CA PRO A 312 12.98 -13.48 14.93
C PRO A 312 13.79 -14.74 14.65
N ALA A 313 13.87 -15.11 13.38
CA ALA A 313 14.05 -16.49 13.01
C ALA A 313 15.50 -17.01 12.94
N SER A 314 16.49 -16.28 13.44
CA SER A 314 17.83 -16.87 13.50
C SER A 314 18.81 -16.11 14.38
N THR A 315 19.42 -16.83 15.32
CA THR A 315 20.66 -16.43 16.00
C THR A 315 21.91 -16.80 15.18
N THR A 316 21.75 -17.30 13.95
CA THR A 316 22.90 -17.68 13.12
C THR A 316 23.74 -16.46 12.74
N ASP A 317 25.05 -16.62 12.88
CA ASP A 317 26.01 -15.67 12.35
C ASP A 317 26.39 -16.00 10.89
N ALA A 318 25.76 -17.00 10.24
CA ALA A 318 26.00 -17.32 8.84
C ALA A 318 25.58 -16.18 7.89
N PRO A 319 26.28 -15.98 6.77
CA PRO A 319 25.84 -15.03 5.74
C PRO A 319 24.49 -15.46 5.15
N PHE A 320 23.74 -14.50 4.61
CA PHE A 320 22.50 -14.81 3.88
C PHE A 320 22.80 -15.67 2.63
N ALA A 321 21.86 -16.53 2.24
CA ALA A 321 21.97 -17.30 1.01
C ALA A 321 21.55 -16.45 -0.21
N SER A 322 20.59 -15.54 -0.03
CA SER A 322 20.09 -14.63 -1.07
C SER A 322 19.77 -13.23 -0.52
N ILE A 323 19.57 -12.26 -1.43
CA ILE A 323 19.02 -10.95 -1.05
C ILE A 323 17.62 -11.09 -0.44
N PHE A 324 16.82 -12.04 -0.95
CA PHE A 324 15.48 -12.32 -0.43
C PHE A 324 15.51 -12.69 1.06
N ASP A 325 16.44 -13.56 1.49
CA ASP A 325 16.56 -13.95 2.90
C ASP A 325 16.92 -12.75 3.79
N ALA A 326 17.78 -11.86 3.28
CA ALA A 326 18.12 -10.62 3.98
C ALA A 326 16.90 -9.73 4.14
N TYR A 327 16.13 -9.55 3.07
CA TYR A 327 14.91 -8.74 3.06
C TYR A 327 13.79 -9.34 3.94
N ALA A 328 13.57 -10.65 3.88
CA ALA A 328 12.56 -11.33 4.70
C ALA A 328 12.87 -11.19 6.20
N LEU A 329 14.13 -11.34 6.60
CA LEU A 329 14.53 -11.12 8.00
C LEU A 329 14.43 -9.64 8.41
N LEU A 330 14.71 -8.72 7.48
CA LEU A 330 14.56 -7.27 7.72
C LEU A 330 13.10 -6.92 8.04
N GLU A 331 12.13 -7.44 7.28
CA GLU A 331 10.70 -7.19 7.56
C GLU A 331 10.26 -7.76 8.91
N GLN A 332 10.78 -8.93 9.32
CA GLN A 332 10.50 -9.50 10.65
C GLN A 332 11.07 -8.65 11.79
N LEU A 333 12.32 -8.20 11.66
CA LEU A 333 12.95 -7.30 12.64
C LEU A 333 12.21 -5.95 12.69
N PHE A 334 11.84 -5.41 11.53
CA PHE A 334 11.07 -4.17 11.45
C PHE A 334 9.72 -4.29 12.13
N ASN A 335 8.95 -5.34 11.85
CA ASN A 335 7.67 -5.62 12.51
C ASN A 335 7.83 -5.66 14.05
N SER A 336 8.90 -6.30 14.52
CA SER A 336 9.22 -6.38 15.95
C SER A 336 9.54 -5.01 16.57
N VAL A 337 10.26 -4.14 15.85
CA VAL A 337 10.51 -2.75 16.28
C VAL A 337 9.20 -1.97 16.35
N ILE A 338 8.36 -2.04 15.32
CA ILE A 338 7.07 -1.35 15.31
C ILE A 338 6.17 -1.84 16.45
N GLN A 339 6.18 -3.14 16.76
CA GLN A 339 5.46 -3.69 17.90
C GLN A 339 5.92 -3.06 19.21
N VAL A 340 7.22 -2.93 19.44
CA VAL A 340 7.77 -2.33 20.67
C VAL A 340 7.45 -0.84 20.75
N VAL A 341 7.66 -0.10 19.66
CA VAL A 341 7.51 1.36 19.64
C VAL A 341 6.04 1.78 19.79
N LEU A 342 5.10 1.04 19.22
CA LEU A 342 3.67 1.34 19.29
C LEU A 342 2.97 0.69 20.49
N ASN A 343 3.68 -0.05 21.34
CA ASN A 343 3.08 -0.68 22.52
C ASN A 343 2.88 0.35 23.65
N GLN A 344 1.64 0.80 23.80
CA GLN A 344 1.23 1.78 24.81
C GLN A 344 1.34 1.27 26.27
N ASN A 345 1.48 -0.05 26.48
CA ASN A 345 1.56 -0.64 27.82
C ASN A 345 2.98 -0.72 28.38
N LEU A 346 4.01 -0.45 27.56
CA LEU A 346 5.41 -0.53 28.00
C LEU A 346 5.88 0.77 28.64
N LEU A 347 6.59 0.64 29.76
CA LEU A 347 7.31 1.77 30.37
C LEU A 347 8.45 2.24 29.45
N SER A 348 8.75 3.54 29.46
CA SER A 348 9.81 4.14 28.64
C SER A 348 11.17 3.44 28.80
N SER A 349 11.56 3.04 30.02
CA SER A 349 12.81 2.31 30.28
C SER A 349 12.84 0.93 29.62
N ALA A 350 11.71 0.22 29.59
CA ALA A 350 11.59 -1.06 28.90
C ALA A 350 11.71 -0.89 27.39
N ILE A 351 11.12 0.19 26.84
CA ILE A 351 11.25 0.54 25.42
C ILE A 351 12.72 0.78 25.06
N SER A 352 13.45 1.57 25.85
CA SER A 352 14.87 1.86 25.59
C SER A 352 15.74 0.59 25.57
N HIS A 353 15.54 -0.33 26.52
CA HIS A 353 16.26 -1.60 26.55
C HIS A 353 15.95 -2.46 25.32
N GLN A 354 14.68 -2.51 24.89
CA GLN A 354 14.31 -3.23 23.67
C GLN A 354 14.90 -2.57 22.41
N LYS A 355 14.90 -1.23 22.31
CA LYS A 355 15.55 -0.52 21.21
C LYS A 355 17.03 -0.90 21.12
N GLN A 356 17.77 -0.92 22.24
CA GLN A 356 19.18 -1.33 22.25
C GLN A 356 19.38 -2.77 21.76
N ARG A 357 18.52 -3.70 22.19
CA ARG A 357 18.54 -5.09 21.71
C ARG A 357 18.34 -5.17 20.19
N TYR A 358 17.35 -4.46 19.64
CA TYR A 358 17.10 -4.47 18.20
C TYR A 358 18.21 -3.76 17.42
N SER A 359 18.81 -2.70 17.95
CA SER A 359 19.99 -2.07 17.35
C SER A 359 21.13 -3.06 17.17
N LEU A 360 21.41 -3.92 18.16
CA LEU A 360 22.41 -4.97 18.04
C LEU A 360 22.03 -6.03 16.98
N LEU A 361 20.75 -6.43 16.92
CA LEU A 361 20.27 -7.36 15.90
C LEU A 361 20.40 -6.79 14.48
N PHE A 362 20.12 -5.51 14.30
CA PHE A 362 20.32 -4.82 13.03
C PHE A 362 21.79 -4.70 12.66
N GLN A 363 22.70 -4.43 13.60
CA GLN A 363 24.14 -4.45 13.34
C GLN A 363 24.60 -5.84 12.86
N LYS A 364 24.11 -6.91 13.48
CA LYS A 364 24.39 -8.28 13.01
C LYS A 364 23.83 -8.53 11.61
N TRP A 365 22.62 -8.05 11.35
CA TRP A 365 21.99 -8.13 10.03
C TRP A 365 22.82 -7.37 8.97
N ASP A 366 23.29 -6.15 9.27
CA ASP A 366 24.13 -5.32 8.39
C ASP A 366 25.45 -6.05 8.06
N ALA A 367 26.08 -6.69 9.06
CA ALA A 367 27.29 -7.49 8.88
C ALA A 367 27.06 -8.76 8.04
N ARG A 368 25.89 -9.40 8.15
CA ARG A 368 25.50 -10.55 7.32
C ARG A 368 25.26 -10.14 5.87
N LEU A 369 24.59 -9.00 5.65
CA LEU A 369 24.35 -8.46 4.31
C LEU A 369 25.67 -8.05 3.64
N SER A 370 26.57 -7.40 4.38
CA SER A 370 27.89 -7.03 3.87
C SER A 370 28.69 -8.25 3.40
N ARG A 371 28.64 -9.35 4.14
CA ARG A 371 29.28 -10.62 3.75
C ARG A 371 28.65 -11.24 2.50
N LEU A 372 27.34 -11.10 2.30
CA LEU A 372 26.68 -11.52 1.06
C LEU A 372 27.23 -10.73 -0.15
N PHE A 373 27.36 -9.41 -0.04
CA PHE A 373 27.90 -8.57 -1.13
C PHE A 373 29.39 -8.75 -1.38
N SER A 374 30.16 -9.15 -0.37
CA SER A 374 31.56 -9.52 -0.57
C SER A 374 31.69 -10.80 -1.40
N ARG A 375 30.73 -11.73 -1.30
CA ARG A 375 30.70 -12.98 -2.07
C ARG A 375 30.08 -12.81 -3.46
N ASN A 376 29.11 -11.90 -3.58
CA ASN A 376 28.32 -11.67 -4.79
C ASN A 376 28.26 -10.16 -5.09
N PRO A 377 29.31 -9.57 -5.67
CA PRO A 377 29.39 -8.13 -5.90
C PRO A 377 28.31 -7.56 -6.83
N GLU A 378 27.79 -8.38 -7.73
CA GLU A 378 26.73 -8.05 -8.70
C GLU A 378 25.45 -7.57 -8.02
N TYR A 379 25.14 -8.08 -6.84
CA TYR A 379 23.96 -7.68 -6.07
C TYR A 379 23.97 -6.20 -5.67
N ARG A 380 25.14 -5.53 -5.65
CA ARG A 380 25.22 -4.09 -5.34
C ARG A 380 24.49 -3.20 -6.34
N GLN A 381 24.22 -3.71 -7.55
CA GLN A 381 23.51 -2.99 -8.60
C GLN A 381 22.02 -3.37 -8.67
N ASP A 382 21.56 -4.26 -7.78
CA ASP A 382 20.17 -4.69 -7.77
C ASP A 382 19.26 -3.54 -7.30
N LYS A 383 18.24 -3.23 -8.09
CA LYS A 383 17.25 -2.19 -7.77
C LYS A 383 16.47 -2.50 -6.49
N ALA A 384 16.34 -3.78 -6.15
CA ALA A 384 15.71 -4.22 -4.91
C ALA A 384 16.49 -3.78 -3.65
N LEU A 385 17.75 -3.36 -3.80
CA LEU A 385 18.52 -2.81 -2.69
C LEU A 385 17.99 -1.48 -2.18
N ASP A 386 17.40 -0.63 -3.03
CA ASP A 386 16.82 0.62 -2.54
C ASP A 386 15.62 0.35 -1.61
N LEU A 387 14.85 -0.73 -1.83
CA LEU A 387 13.79 -1.15 -0.92
C LEU A 387 14.36 -1.58 0.44
N ILE A 388 15.40 -2.41 0.41
CA ILE A 388 16.10 -2.86 1.62
C ILE A 388 16.68 -1.67 2.38
N ARG A 389 17.33 -0.73 1.69
CA ARG A 389 17.89 0.49 2.28
C ARG A 389 16.80 1.36 2.90
N SER A 390 15.70 1.61 2.17
CA SER A 390 14.57 2.38 2.68
C SER A 390 14.03 1.78 3.96
N ARG A 391 13.73 0.47 3.96
CA ARG A 391 13.19 -0.22 5.13
C ARG A 391 14.17 -0.26 6.31
N ARG A 392 15.47 -0.47 6.05
CA ARG A 392 16.52 -0.48 7.08
C ARG A 392 16.76 0.90 7.70
N LEU A 393 16.75 1.95 6.88
CA LEU A 393 16.86 3.34 7.32
C LEU A 393 15.63 3.75 8.12
N PHE A 394 14.45 3.32 7.69
CA PHE A 394 13.23 3.58 8.43
C PHE A 394 13.23 2.90 9.81
N ALA A 395 13.74 1.66 9.89
CA ALA A 395 13.99 0.99 11.18
C ALA A 395 14.97 1.78 12.05
N HIS A 396 16.04 2.33 11.46
CA HIS A 396 17.03 3.14 12.16
C HIS A 396 16.40 4.36 12.83
N ILE A 397 15.56 5.10 12.11
CA ILE A 397 14.84 6.28 12.65
C ILE A 397 14.09 5.90 13.93
N PHE A 398 13.29 4.84 13.91
CA PHE A 398 12.56 4.39 15.11
C PHE A 398 13.46 4.02 16.29
N LEU A 399 14.61 3.40 16.02
CA LEU A 399 15.56 2.99 17.04
C LEU A 399 16.36 4.16 17.61
N SER A 400 16.60 5.20 16.81
CA SER A 400 17.37 6.39 17.20
C SER A 400 16.53 7.44 17.95
N LEU A 401 15.21 7.45 17.77
CA LEU A 401 14.34 8.43 18.44
C LEU A 401 14.38 8.32 19.97
N ASP A 402 14.74 9.41 20.64
CA ASP A 402 14.59 9.57 22.07
C ASP A 402 13.21 10.15 22.40
N ILE A 403 12.32 9.27 22.88
CA ILE A 403 10.92 9.61 23.20
C ILE A 403 10.85 10.67 24.31
N SER A 404 11.90 10.83 25.13
CA SER A 404 11.93 11.86 26.17
C SER A 404 12.00 13.29 25.62
N GLN A 405 12.45 13.46 24.38
CA GLN A 405 12.56 14.75 23.69
C GLN A 405 11.28 15.13 22.92
N GLY A 406 10.20 14.36 23.07
CA GLY A 406 8.91 14.65 22.43
C GLY A 406 9.02 14.77 20.90
N GLU A 407 8.30 15.73 20.33
CA GLU A 407 8.28 15.96 18.87
C GLU A 407 9.59 16.57 18.33
N LEU A 408 10.47 17.06 19.21
CA LEU A 408 11.77 17.60 18.81
C LEU A 408 12.83 16.52 18.61
N ALA A 409 12.56 15.29 19.05
CA ALA A 409 13.45 14.14 18.88
C ALA A 409 13.85 13.87 17.42
N HIS A 410 13.04 14.36 16.47
CA HIS A 410 13.24 14.17 15.03
C HIS A 410 14.31 15.09 14.43
N ASP A 411 14.70 16.17 15.10
CA ASP A 411 15.60 17.20 14.54
C ASP A 411 17.05 16.72 14.41
N VAL A 412 17.45 15.70 15.17
CA VAL A 412 18.78 15.09 15.04
C VAL A 412 18.88 14.11 13.85
N LEU A 413 17.75 13.82 13.19
CA LEU A 413 17.61 12.80 12.14
C LEU A 413 17.36 13.40 10.75
N LEU A 414 17.69 14.67 10.52
CA LEU A 414 17.41 15.35 9.25
C LEU A 414 18.09 14.69 8.05
N ASP A 415 19.34 14.25 8.22
CA ASP A 415 20.09 13.56 7.17
C ASP A 415 19.44 12.20 6.86
N ASP A 416 18.98 11.46 7.88
CA ASP A 416 18.24 10.21 7.70
C ASP A 416 16.93 10.43 6.94
N TYR A 417 16.19 11.49 7.27
CA TYR A 417 14.97 11.85 6.56
C TYR A 417 15.23 12.23 5.10
N SER A 418 16.30 12.99 4.84
CA SER A 418 16.71 13.35 3.49
C SER A 418 17.06 12.11 2.66
N GLU A 419 17.88 11.20 3.20
CA GLU A 419 18.24 9.96 2.53
C GLU A 419 17.04 9.02 2.33
N LEU A 420 16.10 8.99 3.28
CA LEU A 420 14.87 8.21 3.17
C LEU A 420 14.00 8.70 2.01
N VAL A 421 13.82 10.03 1.87
CA VAL A 421 13.08 10.65 0.77
C VAL A 421 13.80 10.44 -0.57
N GLU A 422 15.13 10.53 -0.58
CA GLU A 422 15.92 10.28 -1.78
C GLU A 422 15.80 8.82 -2.25
N THR A 423 15.94 7.88 -1.33
CA THR A 423 15.76 6.45 -1.61
C THR A 423 14.34 6.15 -2.12
N ALA A 424 13.32 6.76 -1.51
CA ALA A 424 11.94 6.67 -1.99
C ALA A 424 11.78 7.22 -3.41
N SER A 425 12.42 8.34 -3.75
CA SER A 425 12.45 8.91 -5.12
C SER A 425 13.01 7.91 -6.12
N ARG A 426 14.17 7.30 -5.82
CA ARG A 426 14.80 6.30 -6.69
C ARG A 426 13.92 5.07 -6.91
N ILE A 427 13.22 4.59 -5.88
CA ILE A 427 12.26 3.47 -6.02
C ILE A 427 11.12 3.85 -6.97
N LEU A 428 10.56 5.05 -6.82
CA LEU A 428 9.44 5.54 -7.64
C LEU A 428 9.84 5.73 -9.10
N GLU A 429 11.01 6.31 -9.36
CA GLU A 429 11.55 6.56 -10.71
C GLU A 429 11.89 5.27 -11.45
N ASN A 430 12.33 4.23 -10.72
CA ASN A 430 12.69 2.93 -11.29
C ASN A 430 11.50 2.02 -11.60
N SER A 431 10.27 2.40 -11.25
CA SER A 431 9.09 1.57 -11.47
C SER A 431 8.79 1.40 -12.97
N PRO A 432 8.54 0.16 -13.45
CA PRO A 432 8.24 -0.11 -14.87
C PRO A 432 6.95 0.54 -15.39
N ALA A 433 6.16 1.17 -14.51
CA ALA A 433 5.00 2.00 -14.85
C ALA A 433 5.36 3.29 -15.61
N THR A 434 6.64 3.61 -15.79
CA THR A 434 7.16 4.80 -16.49
C THR A 434 6.85 4.88 -17.99
N SER A 435 6.18 3.89 -18.58
CA SER A 435 5.66 3.96 -19.97
C SER A 435 4.27 4.62 -20.08
N VAL A 436 3.59 4.88 -18.96
CA VAL A 436 2.29 5.55 -18.89
C VAL A 436 2.44 6.83 -18.05
N PRO A 437 1.83 7.97 -18.42
CA PRO A 437 1.98 9.21 -17.67
C PRO A 437 1.73 9.03 -16.16
N SER A 438 2.55 9.72 -15.37
CA SER A 438 2.74 9.70 -13.91
C SER A 438 1.52 10.07 -13.06
N HIS A 439 0.32 9.63 -13.44
CA HIS A 439 -0.94 9.98 -12.78
C HIS A 439 -1.87 8.79 -12.56
N HIS A 440 -1.54 7.60 -13.07
CA HIS A 440 -2.33 6.40 -12.83
C HIS A 440 -1.98 5.77 -11.48
N PRO A 441 -2.99 5.31 -10.74
CA PRO A 441 -2.77 4.69 -9.45
C PRO A 441 -2.13 3.31 -9.62
N THR A 442 -1.20 2.97 -8.73
CA THR A 442 -0.57 1.65 -8.67
C THR A 442 -0.97 0.89 -7.41
N PHE A 443 -0.88 -0.44 -7.44
CA PHE A 443 -1.12 -1.31 -6.30
C PHE A 443 0.02 -2.31 -6.15
N SER A 444 0.49 -2.53 -4.92
CA SER A 444 1.50 -3.53 -4.60
C SER A 444 1.34 -4.02 -3.16
N LEU A 445 1.82 -5.23 -2.86
CA LEU A 445 1.99 -5.72 -1.49
C LEU A 445 3.40 -5.47 -0.94
N GLU A 446 4.32 -5.02 -1.79
CA GLU A 446 5.63 -4.55 -1.37
C GLU A 446 5.51 -3.19 -0.71
N THR A 447 6.17 -3.05 0.44
CA THR A 447 6.02 -1.91 1.34
C THR A 447 7.38 -1.21 1.44
N ALA A 448 7.45 0.11 1.19
CA ALA A 448 8.71 0.86 1.41
C ALA A 448 8.58 2.38 1.31
N VAL A 449 7.59 2.91 0.57
CA VAL A 449 7.60 4.32 0.15
C VAL A 449 6.48 5.10 0.82
N VAL A 450 5.25 4.61 0.79
CA VAL A 450 4.10 5.36 1.35
C VAL A 450 4.32 5.64 2.84
N GLU A 451 4.68 4.63 3.62
CA GLU A 451 4.93 4.77 5.07
C GLU A 451 6.08 5.73 5.36
N ALA A 452 7.18 5.61 4.61
CA ALA A 452 8.38 6.43 4.77
C ALA A 452 8.12 7.91 4.45
N LEU A 453 7.45 8.19 3.33
CA LEU A 453 7.11 9.55 2.93
C LEU A 453 6.05 10.17 3.86
N TYR A 454 5.05 9.38 4.28
CA TYR A 454 4.07 9.79 5.29
C TYR A 454 4.76 10.21 6.59
N TRP A 455 5.59 9.32 7.13
CA TRP A 455 6.30 9.55 8.39
C TRP A 455 7.20 10.79 8.31
N THR A 456 7.91 10.94 7.19
CA THR A 456 8.75 12.12 6.94
C THR A 456 7.93 13.40 6.88
N GLY A 457 6.82 13.40 6.14
CA GLY A 457 5.97 14.58 5.98
C GLY A 457 5.38 15.06 7.30
N VAL A 458 4.95 14.13 8.16
CA VAL A 458 4.39 14.45 9.48
C VAL A 458 5.49 14.88 10.46
N HIS A 459 6.55 14.09 10.63
CA HIS A 459 7.46 14.24 11.77
C HIS A 459 8.71 15.09 11.50
N CYS A 460 9.18 15.22 10.26
CA CYS A 460 10.33 16.08 9.96
C CYS A 460 9.90 17.55 10.06
N ARG A 461 10.61 18.37 10.85
CA ARG A 461 10.35 19.82 11.00
C ARG A 461 10.91 20.66 9.85
N GLU A 462 11.89 20.15 9.09
CA GLU A 462 12.53 20.89 8.00
C GLU A 462 11.56 21.08 6.81
N PRO A 463 11.25 22.34 6.44
CA PRO A 463 10.24 22.70 5.43
C PRO A 463 10.39 22.07 4.04
N ASN A 464 11.61 21.89 3.54
CA ASN A 464 11.87 21.42 2.19
C ASN A 464 11.75 19.90 2.09
N ILE A 465 12.28 19.16 3.07
CA ILE A 465 12.20 17.71 3.16
C ILE A 465 10.73 17.27 3.27
N ARG A 466 9.95 17.88 4.18
CA ARG A 466 8.52 17.54 4.32
C ARG A 466 7.71 17.85 3.06
N ARG A 467 7.95 18.99 2.40
CA ARG A 467 7.28 19.36 1.14
C ARG A 467 7.68 18.43 -0.01
N ARG A 468 8.94 17.99 -0.04
CA ARG A 468 9.40 16.99 -1.02
C ARG A 468 8.69 15.66 -0.82
N ALA A 469 8.55 15.19 0.42
CA ALA A 469 7.81 13.97 0.71
C ALA A 469 6.33 14.06 0.28
N LEU A 470 5.67 15.17 0.60
CA LEU A 470 4.29 15.44 0.16
C LEU A 470 4.15 15.47 -1.37
N ARG A 471 5.09 16.13 -2.08
CA ARG A 471 5.09 16.16 -3.55
C ARG A 471 5.19 14.77 -4.16
N LEU A 472 6.07 13.91 -3.62
CA LEU A 472 6.23 12.54 -4.11
C LEU A 472 4.95 11.71 -3.90
N LEU A 473 4.29 11.84 -2.76
CA LEU A 473 2.99 11.18 -2.51
C LEU A 473 1.93 11.58 -3.53
N HIS A 474 1.86 12.86 -3.91
CA HIS A 474 0.92 13.35 -4.93
C HIS A 474 1.31 12.93 -6.35
N GLN A 475 2.60 12.95 -6.67
CA GLN A 475 3.11 12.66 -8.00
C GLN A 475 3.00 11.18 -8.35
N TYR A 476 3.04 10.30 -7.34
CA TYR A 476 2.95 8.86 -7.55
C TYR A 476 1.79 8.27 -6.74
N PRO A 477 0.53 8.44 -7.19
CA PRO A 477 -0.61 7.80 -6.55
C PRO A 477 -0.39 6.29 -6.48
N ARG A 478 -0.30 5.75 -5.27
CA ARG A 478 0.04 4.35 -5.06
C ARG A 478 -0.59 3.79 -3.81
N ARG A 479 -0.82 2.49 -3.83
CA ARG A 479 -1.31 1.73 -2.70
C ARG A 479 -0.39 0.56 -2.40
N GLU A 480 0.17 0.56 -1.20
CA GLU A 480 1.07 -0.48 -0.68
C GLU A 480 0.31 -1.26 0.39
N GLY A 481 -0.35 -2.36 0.02
CA GLY A 481 -1.21 -3.10 0.93
C GLY A 481 -2.29 -2.19 1.54
N ILE A 482 -2.30 -2.08 2.87
CA ILE A 482 -3.24 -1.25 3.63
C ILE A 482 -2.93 0.25 3.44
N CYS A 483 -1.66 0.59 3.26
CA CYS A 483 -1.19 1.98 3.15
C CYS A 483 -1.59 2.61 1.81
N GLU A 484 -2.34 3.69 1.89
CA GLU A 484 -2.91 4.38 0.73
C GLU A 484 -2.29 5.79 0.60
N GLY A 485 -1.59 6.03 -0.52
CA GLY A 485 -0.71 7.18 -0.69
C GLY A 485 -1.43 8.53 -0.75
N MET A 486 -2.66 8.59 -1.28
CA MET A 486 -3.40 9.86 -1.36
C MET A 486 -4.03 10.22 -0.01
N LEU A 487 -4.48 9.24 0.76
CA LEU A 487 -4.84 9.45 2.16
C LEU A 487 -3.64 9.95 2.97
N ALA A 488 -2.47 9.31 2.81
CA ALA A 488 -1.23 9.75 3.45
C ALA A 488 -0.88 11.21 3.07
N ALA A 489 -1.00 11.58 1.78
CA ALA A 489 -0.78 12.95 1.33
C ALA A 489 -1.74 13.94 2.02
N LYS A 490 -3.04 13.60 2.08
CA LYS A 490 -4.06 14.43 2.73
C LYS A 490 -3.78 14.61 4.22
N MET A 491 -3.28 13.56 4.89
CA MET A 491 -2.89 13.64 6.30
C MET A 491 -1.68 14.55 6.51
N VAL A 492 -0.64 14.39 5.71
CA VAL A 492 0.56 15.25 5.75
C VAL A 492 0.19 16.71 5.48
N GLU A 493 -0.62 16.97 4.46
CA GLU A 493 -1.09 18.32 4.12
C GLU A 493 -1.87 18.96 5.29
N ASN A 494 -2.77 18.21 5.93
CA ASN A 494 -3.55 18.75 7.05
C ASN A 494 -2.71 18.96 8.31
N ALA A 495 -1.74 18.08 8.60
CA ALA A 495 -0.80 18.30 9.69
C ALA A 495 0.04 19.54 9.43
N MET A 496 0.66 19.66 8.26
CA MET A 496 1.46 20.84 7.89
C MET A 496 0.64 22.12 7.98
N ARG A 497 -0.59 22.11 7.46
CA ARG A 497 -1.50 23.26 7.55
C ARG A 497 -1.80 23.64 9.01
N LEU A 498 -2.13 22.67 9.86
CA LEU A 498 -2.43 22.89 11.28
C LEU A 498 -1.20 23.48 12.01
N GLU A 499 -0.02 22.90 11.79
CA GLU A 499 1.24 23.32 12.39
C GLU A 499 1.65 24.75 11.99
N GLU A 500 1.56 25.07 10.69
CA GLU A 500 2.00 26.34 10.12
C GLU A 500 1.00 27.48 10.39
N THR A 501 -0.30 27.20 10.39
CA THR A 501 -1.33 28.21 10.69
C THR A 501 -1.35 28.59 12.17
N ALA A 502 -1.19 27.63 13.08
CA ALA A 502 -1.11 27.90 14.52
C ALA A 502 0.11 28.77 14.90
N CYS A 503 1.22 28.66 14.17
CA CYS A 503 2.37 29.55 14.35
C CYS A 503 2.13 30.99 13.86
N SER A 504 1.17 31.20 12.96
CA SER A 504 0.95 32.48 12.28
C SER A 504 0.00 33.43 13.03
N GLU A 505 -0.68 32.97 14.09
CA GLU A 505 -1.52 33.84 14.93
C GLU A 505 -0.64 34.66 15.89
N PRO A 506 -0.60 36.00 15.75
CA PRO A 506 0.27 36.86 16.55
C PRO A 506 -0.29 37.03 17.96
N SER A 507 -0.03 36.06 18.82
CA SER A 507 -0.11 36.25 20.27
C SER A 507 1.29 36.65 20.79
N PRO A 508 1.44 37.72 21.58
CA PRO A 508 2.71 38.08 22.22
C PRO A 508 3.25 36.99 23.16
N ALA A 509 2.48 35.93 23.42
CA ALA A 509 2.87 34.74 24.18
C ALA A 509 3.20 33.51 23.31
N SER A 510 3.13 33.59 21.97
CA SER A 510 3.43 32.48 21.07
C SER A 510 4.94 32.44 20.75
N PRO A 511 5.72 31.49 21.28
CA PRO A 511 7.17 31.39 21.05
C PRO A 511 7.57 31.02 19.61
N CYS A 512 6.62 31.03 18.67
CA CYS A 512 6.73 30.36 17.37
C CYS A 512 7.07 31.33 16.23
N THR A 513 7.18 32.63 16.51
CA THR A 513 7.49 33.69 15.53
C THR A 513 8.99 33.88 15.27
N HIS A 514 9.86 33.32 16.11
CA HIS A 514 11.31 33.55 16.07
C HIS A 514 12.16 32.29 15.83
N GLY A 515 11.53 31.11 15.72
CA GLY A 515 12.23 29.84 15.50
C GLY A 515 12.44 29.52 14.01
N GLN A 516 13.47 28.72 13.72
CA GLN A 516 13.76 28.25 12.34
C GLN A 516 12.62 27.39 11.75
N TRP A 517 11.93 26.63 12.61
CA TRP A 517 10.83 25.72 12.24
C TRP A 517 9.68 25.84 13.24
N VAL A 518 8.52 25.25 12.89
CA VAL A 518 7.33 25.11 13.76
C VAL A 518 7.76 24.70 15.16
N CYS A 519 7.41 25.49 16.18
CA CYS A 519 7.76 25.23 17.58
C CYS A 519 7.10 23.94 18.10
N GLU A 520 7.68 23.32 19.14
CA GLU A 520 7.17 22.06 19.71
C GLU A 520 5.67 22.12 20.06
N LYS A 521 5.21 23.22 20.67
CA LYS A 521 3.80 23.39 21.08
C LYS A 521 2.79 23.19 19.94
N HIS A 522 3.15 23.59 18.72
CA HIS A 522 2.26 23.51 17.56
C HIS A 522 2.47 22.25 16.73
N ARG A 523 3.44 21.39 17.06
CA ARG A 523 3.64 20.10 16.41
C ARG A 523 2.47 19.19 16.68
N VAL A 524 1.98 18.49 15.66
CA VAL A 524 0.96 17.44 15.84
C VAL A 524 1.61 16.24 16.50
N SER A 525 1.19 15.92 17.72
CA SER A 525 1.77 14.84 18.54
C SER A 525 0.82 13.66 18.78
N ALA A 526 -0.48 13.85 18.57
CA ALA A 526 -1.46 12.79 18.74
C ALA A 526 -2.42 12.70 17.55
N TRP A 527 -2.64 11.46 17.12
CA TRP A 527 -3.49 11.08 16.01
C TRP A 527 -4.52 10.06 16.48
N GLU A 528 -5.79 10.32 16.18
CA GLU A 528 -6.89 9.39 16.46
C GLU A 528 -7.56 9.00 15.14
N TYR A 529 -7.60 7.70 14.87
CA TYR A 529 -8.15 7.12 13.65
C TYR A 529 -9.51 6.51 13.97
N ILE A 530 -10.58 7.17 13.53
CA ILE A 530 -11.95 6.76 13.83
C ILE A 530 -12.60 6.20 12.56
N LEU A 531 -12.74 4.87 12.50
CA LEU A 531 -13.49 4.21 11.43
C LEU A 531 -14.98 4.50 11.59
N ILE A 532 -15.54 5.32 10.68
CA ILE A 532 -16.97 5.67 10.67
C ILE A 532 -17.77 4.59 9.93
N THR A 533 -17.27 4.19 8.77
CA THR A 533 -17.83 3.11 7.94
C THR A 533 -16.68 2.31 7.34
N ASP A 534 -16.99 1.21 6.65
CA ASP A 534 -16.00 0.44 5.89
C ASP A 534 -15.14 1.31 4.95
N ARG A 535 -15.70 2.43 4.45
CA ARG A 535 -15.12 3.32 3.44
C ARG A 535 -14.76 4.71 3.94
N GLN A 536 -15.04 5.05 5.20
CA GLN A 536 -14.80 6.38 5.75
C GLN A 536 -14.00 6.31 7.04
N ILE A 537 -12.99 7.16 7.12
CA ILE A 537 -12.20 7.38 8.32
C ILE A 537 -12.27 8.86 8.70
N ARG A 538 -12.51 9.13 9.98
CA ARG A 538 -12.31 10.44 10.60
C ARG A 538 -10.98 10.43 11.30
N ILE A 539 -10.15 11.42 11.01
CA ILE A 539 -8.81 11.56 11.57
C ILE A 539 -8.84 12.81 12.44
N VAL A 540 -8.52 12.66 13.73
CA VAL A 540 -8.39 13.76 14.68
C VAL A 540 -6.91 13.98 14.97
N MET A 541 -6.43 15.20 14.79
CA MET A 541 -5.07 15.64 15.06
C MET A 541 -5.07 16.58 16.25
N ARG A 542 -4.16 16.36 17.19
CA ARG A 542 -3.94 17.25 18.34
C ARG A 542 -2.49 17.65 18.38
N THR A 543 -2.26 18.95 18.52
CA THR A 543 -0.93 19.48 18.78
C THR A 543 -0.47 19.18 20.20
N VAL A 544 0.83 19.33 20.49
CA VAL A 544 1.36 19.24 21.86
C VAL A 544 0.59 20.17 22.81
N GLU A 545 0.27 21.40 22.37
CA GLU A 545 -0.56 22.32 23.15
C GLU A 545 -1.99 21.83 23.32
N ASP A 546 -2.63 21.30 22.27
CA ASP A 546 -3.99 20.76 22.37
C ASP A 546 -4.07 19.64 23.40
N VAL A 547 -3.07 18.75 23.42
CA VAL A 547 -2.98 17.68 24.42
C VAL A 547 -2.80 18.25 25.82
N ALA A 548 -1.88 19.20 26.00
CA ALA A 548 -1.61 19.83 27.30
C ALA A 548 -2.82 20.58 27.86
N LEU A 549 -3.64 21.17 26.99
CA LEU A 549 -4.83 21.95 27.35
C LEU A 549 -6.13 21.14 27.25
N ALA A 550 -6.05 19.83 26.96
CA ALA A 550 -7.21 18.95 26.74
C ALA A 550 -8.22 19.49 25.71
N ARG A 551 -7.73 20.15 24.65
CA ARG A 551 -8.54 20.63 23.53
C ARG A 551 -8.95 19.46 22.61
N PRO A 552 -10.10 19.57 21.94
CA PRO A 552 -10.61 18.48 21.10
C PRO A 552 -9.70 18.14 19.91
N GLY A 553 -8.87 19.08 19.44
CA GLY A 553 -8.05 18.96 18.23
C GLY A 553 -8.79 19.39 16.96
N THR A 554 -8.12 19.27 15.82
CA THR A 554 -8.69 19.49 14.50
C THR A 554 -8.94 18.16 13.82
N ASP A 555 -10.11 17.97 13.21
CA ASP A 555 -10.44 16.74 12.51
C ASP A 555 -10.83 16.95 11.05
N PHE A 556 -10.72 15.88 10.28
CA PHE A 556 -11.28 15.81 8.94
C PHE A 556 -11.75 14.38 8.64
N VAL A 557 -12.69 14.27 7.71
CA VAL A 557 -13.14 12.98 7.17
C VAL A 557 -12.45 12.72 5.83
N ALA A 558 -11.95 11.51 5.68
CA ALA A 558 -11.40 11.00 4.45
C ALA A 558 -12.09 9.69 4.06
N LEU A 559 -12.02 9.39 2.77
CA LEU A 559 -12.58 8.19 2.18
C LEU A 559 -11.42 7.28 1.82
N TRP A 560 -11.57 5.99 2.11
CA TRP A 560 -10.67 4.97 1.62
C TRP A 560 -10.91 4.78 0.13
N TRP A 561 -9.83 4.74 -0.64
CA TRP A 561 -9.88 4.50 -2.07
C TRP A 561 -10.34 3.07 -2.45
#